data_AF-A0A4R3TH08-F1
#
_entry.id   AF-A0A4R3TH08-F1
#
_cell.length_a   1.000
_cell.length_b   1.000
_cell.length_c   1.000
_cell.angle_alpha   90.00
_cell.angle_beta   90.00
_cell.angle_gamma   90.00
#
_symmetry.space_group_name_H-M   'P 1'
#
loop_
_entity.id
_entity.type
_entity.pdbx_description
1 polymer ?
#
loop_
_entity_poly.entity_id
_entity_poly.type
_entity_poly.pdbx_seq_one_letter_code
_entity_poly.pdbx_strand_id
1 'polypeptide(L)' 'MLAENDTNEFTVQLEDGCAEKIGDGLWCIVQADKAQMGHPRQVVTLTREDLLALLGR' A
#
# COMPACT_ATOMS: atom_id res chain seq x y z
N MET A 1 -23.97 19.59 3.35
CA MET A 1 -23.54 18.19 3.16
C MET A 1 -22.18 18.23 2.49
N LEU A 2 -21.11 18.02 3.26
CA LEU A 2 -19.81 17.56 2.75
C LEU A 2 -19.39 16.49 3.75
N ALA A 3 -19.28 15.27 3.24
CA ALA A 3 -19.13 14.06 4.02
C ALA A 3 -17.95 14.17 5.00
N GLU A 4 -18.15 13.57 6.17
CA GLU A 4 -17.11 13.23 7.13
C GLU A 4 -15.92 12.62 6.37
N ASN A 5 -14.85 13.40 6.18
CA ASN A 5 -13.56 12.85 5.81
C ASN A 5 -12.96 12.23 7.08
N ASP A 6 -13.56 11.11 7.48
CA ASP A 6 -12.93 10.12 8.34
C ASP A 6 -11.87 9.44 7.46
N THR A 7 -10.80 10.16 7.16
CA THR A 7 -9.56 9.60 6.62
C THR A 7 -8.97 8.76 7.74
N ASN A 8 -9.56 7.58 7.92
CA ASN A 8 -9.02 6.54 8.75
C ASN A 8 -7.83 5.97 7.97
N GLU A 9 -6.73 6.73 7.97
CA GLU A 9 -5.46 6.42 7.32
C GLU A 9 -4.86 5.21 8.03
N PHE A 10 -5.31 4.02 7.64
CA PHE A 10 -4.74 2.76 8.10
C PHE A 10 -3.37 2.59 7.42
N THR A 11 -2.35 3.07 8.11
CA THR A 11 -0.94 2.84 7.76
C THR A 11 -0.39 1.68 8.59
N VAL A 12 0.12 0.66 7.92
CA VAL A 12 0.80 -0.48 8.52
C VAL A 12 2.30 -0.34 8.24
N GLN A 13 3.12 -0.33 9.28
CA GLN A 13 4.57 -0.35 9.14
C GLN A 13 5.04 -1.78 8.81
N LEU A 14 5.91 -1.90 7.81
CA LEU A 14 6.55 -3.14 7.38
C LEU A 14 8.04 -3.06 7.68
N GLU A 15 8.73 -4.19 7.67
CA GLU A 15 10.19 -4.24 7.92
C GLU A 15 10.98 -3.35 6.95
N ASP A 16 10.59 -3.35 5.67
CA ASP A 16 11.27 -2.60 4.60
C ASP A 16 10.44 -1.43 4.02
N GLY A 17 9.48 -0.90 4.78
CA GLY A 17 8.63 0.19 4.29
C GLY A 17 7.28 0.34 4.99
N CYS A 18 6.25 0.76 4.27
CA CYS A 18 4.90 0.90 4.81
C CYS A 18 3.82 0.52 3.78
N ALA A 19 2.65 0.19 4.29
CA ALA A 19 1.44 -0.05 3.53
C ALA A 19 0.36 0.94 3.96
N GLU A 20 -0.22 1.68 3.02
CA GLU A 20 -1.24 2.68 3.26
C GLU A 20 -2.53 2.30 2.55
N LYS A 21 -3.65 2.29 3.27
CA LYS A 21 -4.95 2.06 2.65
C LYS A 21 -5.41 3.35 1.96
N ILE A 22 -5.57 3.30 0.64
CA ILE A 22 -5.92 4.48 -0.18
C ILE A 22 -7.40 4.54 -0.58
N GLY A 23 -8.23 3.60 -0.11
CA GLY A 23 -9.67 3.52 -0.39
C GLY A 23 -10.07 2.27 -1.17
N ASP A 24 -11.36 1.92 -1.17
CA ASP A 24 -11.95 0.83 -1.99
C ASP A 24 -11.22 -0.53 -2.01
N GLY A 25 -10.59 -0.90 -0.89
CA GLY A 25 -9.84 -2.15 -0.78
C GLY A 25 -8.48 -2.16 -1.46
N LEU A 26 -8.02 -0.99 -1.91
CA LEU A 26 -6.70 -0.74 -2.47
C LEU A 26 -5.70 -0.37 -1.38
N TRP A 27 -4.49 -0.89 -1.55
CA TRP A 27 -3.34 -0.64 -0.69
C TRP A 27 -2.17 -0.12 -1.51
N CYS A 28 -1.54 0.93 -1.03
CA CYS A 28 -0.30 1.48 -1.56
C CYS A 28 0.86 0.97 -0.71
N ILE A 29 1.78 0.21 -1.30
CA ILE A 29 2.96 -0.31 -0.63
C ILE A 29 4.16 0.50 -1.04
N VAL A 30 4.81 1.16 -0.08
CA VAL A 30 6.05 1.89 -0.28
C VAL A 30 7.20 1.01 0.21
N GLN A 31 8.07 0.59 -0.70
CA GLN A 31 9.23 -0.25 -0.41
C GLN A 31 10.49 0.61 -0.42
N ALA A 32 11.19 0.70 0.70
CA ALA A 32 12.40 1.49 0.87
C ALA A 32 13.67 0.77 0.38
N ASP A 33 13.70 -0.57 0.44
CA ASP A 33 14.91 -1.36 0.14
C ASP A 33 14.92 -2.00 -1.27
N LYS A 34 13.90 -1.71 -2.10
CA LYS A 34 13.83 -2.15 -3.51
C LYS A 34 14.21 -1.03 -4.48
N ALA A 35 15.20 -0.23 -4.10
CA ALA A 35 15.69 0.86 -4.94
C ALA A 35 16.30 0.31 -6.24
N GLN A 36 15.61 0.46 -7.37
CA GLN A 36 16.23 0.33 -8.69
C GLN A 36 17.04 1.60 -8.96
N MET A 37 18.25 1.45 -9.54
CA MET A 37 19.20 2.53 -9.88
C MET A 37 18.52 3.89 -10.13
N GLY A 38 18.62 4.82 -9.17
CA GLY A 38 18.09 6.18 -9.25
C GLY A 38 16.74 6.45 -8.57
N HIS A 39 16.02 5.41 -8.11
CA HIS A 39 14.73 5.54 -7.43
C HIS A 39 14.81 4.96 -6.01
N PRO A 40 14.87 5.79 -4.96
CA PRO A 40 15.08 5.32 -3.58
C PRO A 40 13.89 4.59 -2.98
N ARG A 41 12.72 4.60 -3.65
CA ARG A 41 11.50 3.95 -3.19
C ARG A 41 10.74 3.40 -4.39
N GLN A 42 10.21 2.19 -4.25
CA GLN A 42 9.22 1.65 -5.18
C GLN A 42 7.84 1.73 -4.55
N VAL A 43 6.85 2.11 -5.35
CA VAL A 43 5.45 2.21 -4.93
C VAL A 43 4.65 1.22 -5.75
N VAL A 44 3.93 0.32 -5.08
CA VAL A 44 3.09 -0.69 -5.72
C VAL A 44 1.68 -0.56 -5.17
N THR A 45 0.69 -0.52 -6.06
CA THR A 45 -0.71 -0.59 -5.65
C THR A 45 -1.19 -2.04 -5.74
N LEU A 46 -1.82 -2.52 -4.68
CA LEU A 46 -2.35 -3.88 -4.59
C LEU A 46 -3.85 -3.84 -4.31
N THR A 47 -4.58 -4.70 -5.00
CA THR A 47 -5.96 -5.05 -4.65
C THR A 47 -5.98 -6.27 -3.72
N ARG A 48 -7.17 -6.56 -3.17
CA ARG A 48 -7.41 -7.84 -2.49
C ARG A 48 -7.15 -9.05 -3.38
N GLU A 49 -7.49 -8.97 -4.66
CA GLU A 49 -7.32 -10.08 -5.61
C GLU A 49 -5.84 -10.38 -5.87
N ASP A 50 -5.02 -9.33 -6.01
CA ASP A 50 -3.56 -9.46 -6.14
C ASP A 50 -2.96 -10.15 -4.92
N LEU A 51 -3.39 -9.77 -3.71
CA LEU A 51 -2.93 -10.39 -2.47
C LEU A 51 -3.34 -11.86 -2.38
N LEU A 52 -4.55 -12.21 -2.80
CA LEU A 52 -5.02 -13.60 -2.81
C LEU A 52 -4.19 -14.44 -3.80
N ALA A 53 -3.95 -13.92 -5.00
CA ALA A 53 -3.12 -14.57 -6.01
C ALA A 53 -1.68 -14.81 -5.49
N LEU A 54 -1.09 -13.84 -4.79
CA LEU A 54 0.25 -13.96 -4.19
C LEU A 54 0.30 -14.97 -3.04
N LEU A 55 -0.76 -15.07 -2.24
CA LEU A 55 -0.86 -16.02 -1.13
C LEU A 55 -1.20 -17.45 -1.58
N GLY A 56 -1.43 -17.66 -2.88
CA GLY A 56 -1.85 -18.95 -3.43
C GLY A 56 -3.22 -19.41 -2.90
N ARG A 57 -4.11 -18.46 -2.59
CA ARG A 57 -5.45 -18.71 -2.04
C ARG A 57 -6.56 -18.33 -3.00
#